data_AF-A8ZLI2-F1
#
_entry.id   AF-A8ZLI2-F1
#
_cell.length_a   1.000
_cell.length_b   1.000
_cell.length_c   1.000
_cell.angle_alpha   90.00
_cell.angle_beta   90.00
_cell.angle_gamma   90.00
#
_symmetry.space_group_name_H-M   'P 1'
#
loop_
_entity.id
_entity.type
_entity.pdbx_description
1 polymer ?
#
loop_
_entity_poly.entity_id
_entity_poly.type
_entity_poly.pdbx_seq_one_letter_code
_entity_poly.pdbx_strand_id
1 'polypeptide(L)'
;MNGIITALIGALIGGAIGFYTSLYMKYLEKKEFILRNYINHLKIANEELFIRINVLLNLRQSRKLEIIDISSFQELEDKNTEWYNEEGAFFGTTAYFLCWLFFSIDLIKREIPHFKLRKVKSNIVMNSLFDLQHVFLKDFGIYYAIQMSIGREMENPDGRVISYRQFVEKLQDYNSRIWFKRIVCFILDFKNGNRFRQFQEIYKYSYELAKVLDAITESEGTLDSRLSKESLPLFGTKF
;
A
#
# COMPACT_ATOMS: atom_id res chain seq x y z
N MET A 1 -1.85 -52.34 -38.69
CA MET A 1 -2.95 -51.86 -37.82
C MET A 1 -2.43 -51.19 -36.55
N ASN A 2 -1.48 -51.80 -35.81
CA ASN A 2 -0.95 -51.25 -34.55
C ASN A 2 -0.26 -49.87 -34.69
N GLY A 3 0.47 -49.59 -35.78
CA GLY A 3 1.15 -48.30 -35.95
C GLY A 3 0.21 -47.09 -36.09
N ILE A 4 -0.98 -47.27 -36.66
CA ILE A 4 -1.98 -46.20 -36.85
C ILE A 4 -2.64 -45.85 -35.50
N ILE A 5 -2.92 -46.87 -34.68
CA ILE A 5 -3.52 -46.68 -33.34
C ILE A 5 -2.53 -45.93 -32.42
N THR A 6 -1.25 -46.30 -32.42
CA THR A 6 -0.22 -45.60 -31.63
C THR A 6 -0.05 -44.14 -32.05
N ALA A 7 -0.08 -43.87 -33.36
CA ALA A 7 0.02 -42.49 -33.86
C ALA A 7 -1.19 -41.63 -33.45
N LEU A 8 -2.40 -42.19 -33.48
CA LEU A 8 -3.62 -41.50 -33.05
C LEU A 8 -3.63 -41.20 -31.55
N ILE A 9 -3.19 -42.15 -30.72
CA ILE A 9 -3.06 -41.94 -29.27
C ILE A 9 -2.01 -40.87 -28.98
N GLY A 10 -0.86 -40.89 -29.66
CA GLY A 10 0.17 -39.87 -29.53
C GLY A 10 -0.32 -38.47 -29.91
N ALA A 11 -1.09 -38.35 -31.00
CA ALA A 11 -1.68 -37.08 -31.44
C ALA A 11 -2.72 -36.54 -30.43
N LEU A 12 -3.57 -37.41 -29.88
CA LEU A 12 -4.56 -37.01 -28.86
C LEU A 12 -3.90 -36.55 -27.56
N ILE A 13 -2.88 -37.28 -27.08
CA ILE A 13 -2.13 -36.91 -25.88
C ILE A 13 -1.37 -35.59 -26.11
N GLY A 14 -0.68 -35.46 -27.25
CA GLY A 14 0.03 -34.23 -27.62
C GLY A 14 -0.90 -33.01 -27.74
N GLY A 15 -2.08 -33.19 -28.34
CA GLY A 15 -3.11 -32.15 -28.42
C GLY A 15 -3.67 -31.76 -27.05
N ALA A 16 -3.96 -32.73 -26.19
CA ALA A 16 -4.44 -32.48 -24.83
C ALA A 16 -3.39 -31.75 -23.97
N ILE A 17 -2.12 -32.17 -24.04
CA ILE A 17 -1.01 -31.49 -23.36
C ILE A 17 -0.85 -30.07 -23.91
N GLY A 18 -0.82 -29.88 -25.23
CA GLY A 18 -0.69 -28.56 -25.84
C GLY A 18 -1.82 -27.61 -25.46
N PHE A 19 -3.06 -28.09 -25.45
CA PHE A 19 -4.22 -27.32 -25.02
C PHE A 19 -4.16 -26.94 -23.54
N TYR A 20 -3.83 -27.89 -22.66
CA TYR A 20 -3.70 -27.64 -21.23
C TYR A 20 -2.58 -26.64 -20.92
N THR A 21 -1.43 -26.80 -21.57
CA THR A 21 -0.29 -25.87 -21.46
C THR A 21 -0.69 -24.46 -21.92
N SER A 22 -1.42 -24.33 -23.03
CA SER A 22 -1.89 -23.02 -23.51
C SER A 22 -2.83 -22.34 -22.52
N LEU A 23 -3.79 -23.08 -21.94
CA LEU A 23 -4.68 -22.54 -20.90
C LEU A 23 -3.90 -22.14 -19.64
N TYR A 24 -2.92 -22.96 -19.25
CA TYR A 24 -2.08 -22.68 -18.10
C TYR A 24 -1.20 -21.44 -18.30
N MET A 25 -0.61 -21.26 -19.48
CA MET A 25 0.17 -20.05 -19.82
C MET A 25 -0.69 -18.78 -19.77
N LYS A 26 -1.90 -18.80 -20.36
CA LYS A 26 -2.83 -17.66 -20.27
C LYS A 26 -3.21 -17.33 -18.82
N TYR A 27 -3.34 -18.36 -17.98
CA TYR A 27 -3.58 -18.17 -16.55
C TYR A 27 -2.39 -17.52 -15.85
N LEU A 28 -1.15 -17.96 -16.14
CA LEU A 28 0.07 -17.37 -15.57
C LEU A 28 0.25 -15.91 -15.99
N GLU A 29 0.09 -15.59 -17.28
CA GLU A 29 0.16 -14.22 -17.79
C GLU A 29 -0.84 -13.30 -17.07
N LYS A 30 -2.09 -13.77 -16.89
CA LYS A 30 -3.10 -13.03 -16.15
C LYS A 30 -2.74 -12.88 -14.67
N LYS A 31 -2.20 -13.92 -14.02
CA LYS A 31 -1.73 -13.87 -12.63
C LYS A 31 -0.62 -12.83 -12.48
N GLU A 32 0.40 -12.87 -13.34
CA GLU A 32 1.53 -11.94 -13.33
C GLU A 32 1.09 -10.50 -13.58
N PHE A 33 0.17 -10.28 -14.53
CA PHE A 33 -0.43 -8.97 -14.76
C PHE A 33 -1.09 -8.42 -13.49
N ILE A 34 -1.85 -9.25 -12.77
CA ILE A 34 -2.52 -8.83 -11.53
C ILE A 34 -1.51 -8.49 -10.44
N LEU A 35 -0.54 -9.38 -10.24
CA LEU A 35 0.47 -9.20 -9.21
C LEU A 35 1.26 -7.91 -9.47
N ARG A 36 1.72 -7.73 -10.70
CA ARG A 36 2.53 -6.58 -11.10
C ARG A 36 1.78 -5.26 -11.02
N ASN A 37 0.56 -5.19 -11.54
CA ASN A 37 -0.15 -3.92 -11.71
C ASN A 37 -1.02 -3.53 -10.52
N TYR A 38 -1.30 -4.44 -9.57
CA TYR A 38 -2.18 -4.14 -8.43
C TYR A 38 -1.56 -4.54 -7.09
N ILE A 39 -1.23 -5.83 -6.92
CA ILE A 39 -0.82 -6.36 -5.61
C ILE A 39 0.54 -5.78 -5.18
N ASN A 40 1.49 -5.64 -6.11
CA ASN A 40 2.80 -5.08 -5.80
C ASN A 40 2.73 -3.60 -5.40
N HIS A 41 1.83 -2.82 -6.00
CA HIS A 41 1.62 -1.43 -5.60
C HIS A 41 1.08 -1.33 -4.16
N LEU A 42 0.12 -2.17 -3.81
CA LEU A 42 -0.39 -2.25 -2.45
C LEU A 42 0.69 -2.71 -1.47
N LYS A 43 1.48 -3.72 -1.85
CA LYS A 43 2.57 -4.26 -1.03
C LYS A 43 3.60 -3.19 -0.69
N ILE A 44 4.13 -2.49 -1.69
CA ILE A 44 5.11 -1.42 -1.49
C ILE A 44 4.53 -0.32 -0.59
N ALA A 45 3.32 0.18 -0.90
CA ALA A 45 2.71 1.24 -0.11
C ALA A 45 2.47 0.83 1.35
N ASN A 46 2.04 -0.42 1.58
CA ASN A 46 1.80 -0.94 2.92
C ASN A 46 3.10 -1.16 3.71
N GLU A 47 4.14 -1.73 3.12
CA GLU A 47 5.43 -1.94 3.79
C GLU A 47 6.09 -0.61 4.18
N GLU A 48 6.08 0.37 3.26
CA GLU A 48 6.64 1.70 3.51
C GLU A 48 5.86 2.48 4.57
N LEU A 49 4.53 2.33 4.59
CA LEU A 49 3.70 2.89 5.64
C LEU A 49 3.97 2.21 6.98
N PHE A 50 4.03 0.87 7.01
CA PHE A 50 4.31 0.11 8.23
C PHE A 50 5.58 0.61 8.91
N ILE A 51 6.66 0.76 8.16
CA ILE A 51 7.95 1.24 8.66
C ILE A 51 7.84 2.65 9.23
N ARG A 52 7.13 3.56 8.56
CA ARG A 52 6.96 4.94 9.04
C ARG A 52 6.10 5.01 10.29
N ILE A 53 5.03 4.21 10.36
CA ILE A 53 4.21 4.10 11.56
C ILE A 53 5.03 3.50 12.71
N ASN A 54 5.86 2.49 12.44
CA ASN A 54 6.78 1.93 13.42
C ASN A 54 7.73 2.99 14.00
N VAL A 55 8.35 3.79 13.13
CA VAL A 55 9.24 4.89 13.53
C VAL A 55 8.46 5.93 14.36
N LEU A 56 7.29 6.37 13.90
CA LEU A 56 6.44 7.33 14.61
C LEU A 56 6.04 6.87 16.01
N LEU A 57 5.65 5.61 16.15
CA LEU A 57 5.26 5.02 17.43
C LEU A 57 6.45 4.93 18.40
N ASN A 58 7.63 4.54 17.93
CA ASN A 58 8.86 4.51 18.74
C ASN A 58 9.29 5.93 19.16
N LEU A 59 9.31 6.89 18.23
CA LEU A 59 9.65 8.29 18.53
C LEU A 59 8.67 8.92 19.54
N ARG A 60 7.38 8.59 19.46
CA ARG A 60 6.39 9.02 20.45
C ARG A 60 6.73 8.49 21.85
N GLN A 61 7.08 7.21 21.98
CA GLN A 61 7.47 6.63 23.27
C GLN A 61 8.74 7.30 23.84
N SER A 62 9.71 7.62 22.97
CA SER A 62 10.92 8.34 23.36
C SER A 62 10.76 9.85 23.50
N ARG A 63 9.56 10.41 23.26
CA ARG A 63 9.25 11.85 23.23
C ARG A 63 10.10 12.67 22.23
N LYS A 64 10.48 12.07 21.10
CA LYS A 64 11.34 12.67 20.06
C LYS A 64 10.59 12.90 18.73
N LEU A 65 9.40 13.50 18.78
CA LEU A 65 8.59 13.77 17.57
C LEU A 65 8.95 15.06 16.84
N GLU A 66 10.10 15.66 17.15
CA GLU A 66 10.62 16.86 16.50
C GLU A 66 10.90 16.66 15.00
N ILE A 67 10.98 15.41 14.54
CA ILE A 67 11.08 15.04 13.11
C ILE A 67 9.87 15.47 12.27
N ILE A 68 8.75 15.82 12.91
CA ILE A 68 7.65 16.54 12.26
C ILE A 68 7.69 17.95 12.81
N ASP A 69 8.36 18.86 12.10
CA ASP A 69 8.65 20.23 12.51
C ASP A 69 7.49 21.22 12.26
N ILE A 70 6.44 20.80 11.56
CA ILE A 70 5.21 21.61 11.36
C ILE A 70 4.13 21.37 12.41
N SER A 71 3.36 22.39 12.77
CA SER A 71 2.30 22.31 13.79
C SER A 71 0.89 22.42 13.22
N SER A 72 0.75 22.91 11.99
CA SER A 72 -0.53 23.12 11.31
C SER A 72 -0.45 22.82 9.81
N PHE A 73 -1.60 22.66 9.17
CA PHE A 73 -1.68 22.48 7.71
C PHE A 73 -1.27 23.75 6.96
N GLN A 74 -1.52 24.92 7.53
CA GLN A 74 -1.21 26.24 6.96
C GLN A 74 0.30 26.49 6.87
N GLU A 75 1.11 25.90 7.75
CA GLU A 75 2.56 26.04 7.64
C GLU A 75 3.13 25.43 6.35
N LEU A 76 2.41 24.54 5.67
CA LEU A 76 2.82 24.01 4.37
C LEU A 76 2.86 25.07 3.26
N GLU A 77 2.17 26.20 3.45
CA GLU A 77 2.16 27.30 2.47
C GLU A 77 3.55 27.91 2.28
N ASP A 78 4.34 27.94 3.35
CA ASP A 78 5.68 28.52 3.37
C ASP A 78 6.79 27.50 3.08
N LYS A 79 6.44 26.21 2.89
CA LYS A 79 7.43 25.14 2.67
C LYS A 79 7.76 24.95 1.19
N ASN A 80 9.01 25.20 0.85
CA ASN A 80 9.55 24.97 -0.50
C ASN A 80 9.94 23.48 -0.71
N THR A 81 10.38 23.13 -1.92
CA THR A 81 10.73 21.75 -2.28
C THR A 81 11.96 21.24 -1.52
N GLU A 82 12.89 22.15 -1.17
CA GLU A 82 14.09 21.85 -0.38
C GLU A 82 13.71 21.31 1.01
N TRP A 83 12.77 21.94 1.70
CA TRP A 83 12.26 21.45 2.97
C TRP A 83 11.72 20.02 2.88
N TYR A 84 10.99 19.66 1.82
CA TYR A 84 10.49 18.29 1.60
C TYR A 84 11.58 17.25 1.27
N ASN A 85 12.81 17.69 0.96
CA ASN A 85 13.95 16.81 0.71
C ASN A 85 14.90 16.74 1.92
N GLU A 86 14.73 17.62 2.90
CA GLU A 86 15.58 17.72 4.09
C GLU A 86 14.74 17.54 5.36
N GLU A 87 14.51 18.62 6.12
CA GLU A 87 13.85 18.61 7.43
C GLU A 87 12.45 17.98 7.39
N GLY A 88 11.67 18.30 6.35
CA GLY A 88 10.32 17.80 6.13
C GLY A 88 10.24 16.45 5.41
N ALA A 89 11.37 15.83 5.04
CA ALA A 89 11.35 14.61 4.21
C ALA A 89 10.62 13.44 4.88
N PHE A 90 10.77 13.27 6.19
CA PHE A 90 10.07 12.21 6.90
C PHE A 90 8.54 12.44 6.90
N PHE A 91 8.10 13.67 7.16
CA PHE A 91 6.70 14.04 7.09
C PHE A 91 6.14 13.87 5.67
N GLY A 92 6.82 14.45 4.67
CA GLY A 92 6.39 14.42 3.27
C GLY A 92 6.26 13.00 2.73
N THR A 93 7.28 12.16 2.96
CA THR A 93 7.21 10.76 2.52
C THR A 93 6.17 9.95 3.29
N THR A 94 5.93 10.23 4.58
CA THR A 94 4.83 9.62 5.34
C THR A 94 3.47 9.96 4.76
N ALA A 95 3.22 11.24 4.46
CA ALA A 95 1.99 11.66 3.81
C ALA A 95 1.85 11.00 2.43
N TYR A 96 2.92 10.96 1.64
CA TYR A 96 2.96 10.34 0.32
C TYR A 96 2.57 8.85 0.34
N PHE A 97 3.20 8.03 1.19
CA PHE A 97 2.90 6.60 1.25
C PHE A 97 1.51 6.29 1.82
N LEU A 98 0.99 7.15 2.70
CA LEU A 98 -0.38 7.03 3.17
C LEU A 98 -1.37 7.32 2.02
N CYS A 99 -1.11 8.35 1.21
CA CYS A 99 -1.93 8.62 0.01
C CYS A 99 -1.80 7.49 -1.03
N TRP A 100 -0.59 6.97 -1.25
CA TRP A 100 -0.36 5.83 -2.15
C TRP A 100 -1.09 4.58 -1.66
N LEU A 101 -1.13 4.31 -0.35
CA LEU A 101 -1.94 3.20 0.17
C LEU A 101 -3.41 3.36 -0.27
N PHE A 102 -3.98 4.55 -0.16
CA PHE A 102 -5.36 4.79 -0.58
C PHE A 102 -5.58 4.67 -2.08
N PHE A 103 -4.62 5.13 -2.90
CA PHE A 103 -4.62 4.87 -4.34
C PHE A 103 -4.64 3.37 -4.63
N SER A 104 -3.73 2.61 -4.03
CA SER A 104 -3.62 1.16 -4.25
C SER A 104 -4.89 0.42 -3.82
N ILE A 105 -5.55 0.86 -2.74
CA ILE A 105 -6.82 0.29 -2.29
C ILE A 105 -7.95 0.64 -3.27
N ASP A 106 -8.06 1.89 -3.71
CA ASP A 106 -9.09 2.30 -4.68
C ASP A 106 -8.92 1.56 -6.01
N LEU A 107 -7.69 1.45 -6.50
CA LEU A 107 -7.34 0.71 -7.71
C LEU A 107 -7.74 -0.77 -7.57
N ILE A 108 -7.40 -1.40 -6.46
CA ILE A 108 -7.84 -2.77 -6.16
C ILE A 108 -9.36 -2.88 -6.13
N LYS A 109 -10.08 -1.96 -5.49
CA LYS A 109 -11.54 -2.02 -5.43
C LYS A 109 -12.22 -1.86 -6.79
N ARG A 110 -11.67 -1.01 -7.66
CA ARG A 110 -12.17 -0.83 -9.03
C ARG A 110 -11.96 -2.07 -9.88
N GLU A 111 -10.82 -2.74 -9.72
CA GLU A 111 -10.34 -3.74 -10.68
C GLU A 111 -10.53 -5.20 -10.19
N ILE A 112 -10.49 -5.46 -8.88
CA ILE A 112 -10.66 -6.81 -8.29
C ILE A 112 -12.02 -7.47 -8.55
N PRO A 113 -13.17 -6.78 -8.68
CA PRO A 113 -14.40 -7.43 -9.12
C PRO A 113 -14.27 -8.21 -10.44
N HIS A 114 -13.27 -7.86 -11.28
CA HIS A 114 -12.99 -8.51 -12.56
C HIS A 114 -11.91 -9.61 -12.50
N PHE A 115 -11.22 -9.75 -11.36
CA PHE A 115 -10.16 -10.73 -11.19
C PHE A 115 -10.69 -12.02 -10.55
N LYS A 116 -10.76 -13.09 -11.35
CA LYS A 116 -10.89 -14.48 -10.87
C LYS A 116 -9.58 -14.95 -10.17
N LEU A 117 -9.02 -14.17 -9.25
CA LEU A 117 -8.21 -14.77 -8.19
C LEU A 117 -9.11 -15.81 -7.52
N ARG A 118 -8.59 -16.98 -7.12
CA ARG A 118 -9.39 -18.01 -6.41
C ARG A 118 -10.24 -17.28 -5.38
N LYS A 119 -11.58 -17.32 -5.49
CA LYS A 119 -12.54 -16.47 -4.73
C LYS A 119 -12.15 -16.29 -3.25
N VAL A 120 -11.61 -17.35 -2.66
CA VAL A 120 -11.09 -17.38 -1.29
C VAL A 120 -9.94 -16.38 -1.03
N LYS A 121 -8.89 -16.32 -1.87
CA LYS A 121 -7.75 -15.40 -1.69
C LYS A 121 -8.15 -13.92 -1.88
N SER A 122 -9.07 -13.65 -2.82
CA SER A 122 -9.58 -12.30 -3.06
C SER A 122 -10.33 -11.74 -1.85
N ASN A 123 -11.16 -12.57 -1.20
CA ASN A 123 -11.90 -12.15 -0.02
C ASN A 123 -10.98 -11.84 1.16
N ILE A 124 -9.89 -12.60 1.34
CA ILE A 124 -8.92 -12.35 2.41
C ILE A 124 -8.28 -10.97 2.24
N VAL A 125 -7.78 -10.62 1.04
CA VAL A 125 -7.22 -9.28 0.77
C VAL A 125 -8.25 -8.20 1.05
N MET A 126 -9.46 -8.36 0.50
CA MET A 126 -10.51 -7.35 0.64
C MET A 126 -10.92 -7.14 2.09
N ASN A 127 -10.98 -8.20 2.89
CA ASN A 127 -11.26 -8.11 4.33
C ASN A 127 -10.11 -7.42 5.07
N SER A 128 -8.86 -7.80 4.81
CA SER A 128 -7.69 -7.13 5.43
C SER A 128 -7.61 -5.65 5.06
N LEU A 129 -7.94 -5.29 3.81
CA LEU A 129 -8.05 -3.91 3.38
C LEU A 129 -9.19 -3.18 4.09
N PHE A 130 -10.36 -3.80 4.19
CA PHE A 130 -11.50 -3.22 4.89
C PHE A 130 -11.17 -2.95 6.36
N ASP A 131 -10.56 -3.90 7.06
CA ASP A 131 -10.13 -3.75 8.45
C ASP A 131 -9.16 -2.58 8.60
N LEU A 132 -8.12 -2.51 7.75
CA LEU A 132 -7.15 -1.41 7.78
C LEU A 132 -7.83 -0.05 7.52
N GLN A 133 -8.69 0.04 6.50
CA GLN A 133 -9.42 1.27 6.21
C GLN A 133 -10.40 1.67 7.32
N HIS A 134 -11.01 0.68 7.99
CA HIS A 134 -11.89 0.92 9.13
C HIS A 134 -11.12 1.56 10.28
N VAL A 135 -9.88 1.11 10.54
CA VAL A 135 -9.03 1.75 11.54
C VAL A 135 -8.78 3.22 11.20
N PHE A 136 -8.50 3.56 9.94
CA PHE A 136 -8.34 4.96 9.53
C PHE A 136 -9.61 5.80 9.80
N LEU A 137 -10.80 5.22 9.69
CA LEU A 137 -12.07 5.92 9.95
C LEU A 137 -12.29 6.26 11.44
N LYS A 138 -11.83 5.41 12.36
CA LYS A 138 -12.11 5.53 13.81
C LYS A 138 -11.82 6.92 14.35
N ASP A 139 -12.57 7.31 15.39
CA ASP A 139 -12.41 8.58 16.11
C ASP A 139 -12.37 9.80 15.17
N PHE A 140 -13.34 9.86 14.25
CA PHE A 140 -13.45 10.91 13.23
C PHE A 140 -12.16 11.05 12.40
N GLY A 141 -11.47 9.94 12.09
CA GLY A 141 -10.21 9.91 11.35
C GLY A 141 -10.41 10.27 9.88
N ILE A 142 -10.01 9.40 8.96
CA ILE A 142 -10.14 9.61 7.52
C ILE A 142 -11.32 8.78 7.01
N TYR A 143 -12.40 9.44 6.62
CA TYR A 143 -13.60 8.77 6.10
C TYR A 143 -13.33 8.02 4.80
N TYR A 144 -14.00 6.88 4.58
CA TYR A 144 -13.83 6.06 3.37
C TYR A 144 -13.94 6.87 2.07
N ALA A 145 -14.93 7.75 1.95
CA ALA A 145 -15.09 8.60 0.76
C ALA A 145 -13.87 9.51 0.54
N ILE A 146 -13.33 10.09 1.61
CA ILE A 146 -12.13 10.93 1.58
C ILE A 146 -10.90 10.09 1.22
N GLN A 147 -10.77 8.88 1.77
CA GLN A 147 -9.67 7.97 1.41
C GLN A 147 -9.65 7.72 -0.10
N MET A 148 -10.80 7.40 -0.72
CA MET A 148 -10.87 7.14 -2.16
C MET A 148 -10.61 8.41 -2.98
N SER A 149 -11.12 9.57 -2.56
CA SER A 149 -10.81 10.84 -3.25
C SER A 149 -9.32 11.17 -3.22
N ILE A 150 -8.65 11.00 -2.07
CA ILE A 150 -7.19 11.16 -1.95
C ILE A 150 -6.47 10.17 -2.87
N GLY A 151 -6.93 8.91 -2.91
CA GLY A 151 -6.37 7.91 -3.81
C GLY A 151 -6.44 8.34 -5.28
N ARG A 152 -7.55 8.91 -5.73
CA ARG A 152 -7.71 9.41 -7.10
C ARG A 152 -6.81 10.61 -7.41
N GLU A 153 -6.56 11.48 -6.44
CA GLU A 153 -5.62 12.60 -6.59
C GLU A 153 -4.16 12.16 -6.76
N MET A 154 -3.85 10.92 -6.42
CA MET A 154 -2.55 10.30 -6.63
C MET A 154 -2.42 9.61 -7.99
N GLU A 155 -3.45 9.61 -8.84
CA GLU A 155 -3.44 8.95 -10.15
C GLU A 155 -3.01 9.94 -11.26
N ASN A 156 -1.97 9.56 -12.01
CA ASN A 156 -1.59 10.22 -13.26
C ASN A 156 -2.58 9.86 -14.39
N PRO A 157 -2.63 10.63 -15.49
CA PRO A 157 -3.46 10.31 -16.65
C PRO A 157 -3.21 8.94 -17.29
N ASP A 158 -2.02 8.36 -17.06
CA ASP A 158 -1.64 7.02 -17.52
C ASP A 158 -2.07 5.88 -16.57
N GLY A 159 -2.81 6.22 -15.51
CA GLY A 159 -3.30 5.28 -14.49
C GLY A 159 -2.26 4.87 -13.44
N ARG A 160 -1.07 5.48 -13.44
CA ARG A 160 -0.01 5.19 -12.46
C ARG A 160 -0.08 6.14 -11.27
N VAL A 161 0.53 5.74 -10.15
CA VAL A 161 0.73 6.65 -9.01
C VAL A 161 1.64 7.81 -9.42
N ILE A 162 1.33 9.04 -8.98
CA ILE A 162 2.22 10.19 -9.10
C ILE A 162 3.53 9.95 -8.35
N SER A 163 4.63 10.51 -8.86
CA SER A 163 5.92 10.49 -8.16
C SER A 163 5.90 11.34 -6.89
N TYR A 164 6.86 11.11 -5.98
CA TYR A 164 7.02 11.94 -4.78
C TYR A 164 7.17 13.43 -5.12
N ARG A 165 7.92 13.76 -6.17
CA ARG A 165 8.07 15.14 -6.64
C ARG A 165 6.74 15.76 -7.04
N GLN A 166 5.94 15.06 -7.86
CA GLN A 166 4.62 15.53 -8.28
C GLN A 166 3.66 15.68 -7.08
N PHE A 167 3.77 14.81 -6.08
CA PHE A 167 3.01 14.93 -4.83
C PHE A 167 3.40 16.19 -4.05
N VAL A 168 4.71 16.48 -3.92
CA VAL A 168 5.20 17.71 -3.27
C VAL A 168 4.71 18.95 -4.03
N GLU A 169 4.77 18.94 -5.37
CA GLU A 169 4.23 20.02 -6.21
C GLU A 169 2.72 20.23 -5.95
N LYS A 170 1.94 19.15 -5.79
CA LYS A 170 0.52 19.21 -5.40
C LYS A 170 0.29 19.76 -3.98
N LEU A 171 1.18 19.50 -3.03
CA LEU A 171 1.08 20.07 -1.66
C LEU A 171 1.40 21.57 -1.63
N GLN A 172 2.23 22.03 -2.57
CA GLN A 172 2.60 23.45 -2.70
C GLN A 172 1.52 24.26 -3.44
N ASP A 173 0.83 23.64 -4.39
CA ASP A 173 -0.29 24.27 -5.10
C ASP A 173 -1.51 24.46 -4.19
N TYR A 174 -2.01 25.69 -4.11
CA TYR A 174 -3.14 26.07 -3.25
C TYR A 174 -4.41 25.27 -3.53
N ASN A 175 -4.72 25.07 -4.82
CA ASN A 175 -5.96 24.41 -5.23
C ASN A 175 -5.90 22.89 -5.02
N SER A 176 -4.72 22.31 -5.18
CA SER A 176 -4.51 20.86 -5.04
C SER A 176 -4.32 20.43 -3.59
N ARG A 177 -3.65 21.23 -2.75
CA ARG A 177 -3.29 20.81 -1.39
C ARG A 177 -4.49 20.51 -0.49
N ILE A 178 -5.64 21.12 -0.74
CA ILE A 178 -6.85 20.94 0.07
C ILE A 178 -7.30 19.48 0.13
N TRP A 179 -7.08 18.71 -0.94
CA TRP A 179 -7.41 17.29 -1.01
C TRP A 179 -6.58 16.46 -0.02
N PHE A 180 -5.37 16.90 0.29
CA PHE A 180 -4.45 16.22 1.21
C PHE A 180 -4.56 16.72 2.64
N LYS A 181 -5.35 17.77 2.91
CA LYS A 181 -5.50 18.37 4.25
C LYS A 181 -5.81 17.35 5.31
N ARG A 182 -6.67 16.38 5.02
CA ARG A 182 -7.05 15.37 6.03
C ARG A 182 -5.88 14.45 6.39
N ILE A 183 -4.99 14.11 5.45
CA ILE A 183 -3.77 13.32 5.72
C ILE A 183 -2.84 14.09 6.63
N VAL A 184 -2.59 15.35 6.30
CA VAL A 184 -1.71 16.22 7.08
C VAL A 184 -2.26 16.35 8.50
N CYS A 185 -3.54 16.70 8.65
CA CYS A 185 -4.18 16.76 9.96
C CYS A 185 -4.15 15.42 10.71
N PHE A 186 -4.27 14.28 10.02
CA PHE A 186 -4.21 12.97 10.66
C PHE A 186 -2.82 12.67 11.26
N ILE A 187 -1.75 13.05 10.56
CA ILE A 187 -0.36 12.93 11.05
C ILE A 187 -0.12 13.93 12.20
N LEU A 188 -0.60 15.16 12.07
CA LEU A 188 -0.47 16.19 13.10
C LEU A 188 -1.27 15.85 14.37
N ASP A 189 -2.45 15.26 14.25
CA ASP A 189 -3.24 14.75 15.37
C ASP A 189 -2.40 13.75 16.19
N PHE A 190 -1.70 12.84 15.50
CA PHE A 190 -0.76 11.92 16.16
C PHE A 190 0.43 12.64 16.80
N LYS A 191 1.05 13.60 16.10
CA LYS A 191 2.12 14.44 16.66
C LYS A 191 1.67 15.14 17.95
N ASN A 192 0.44 15.60 18.01
CA ASN A 192 -0.13 16.30 19.16
C ASN A 192 -0.59 15.35 20.28
N GLY A 193 -0.42 14.04 20.11
CA GLY A 193 -0.74 13.03 21.13
C GLY A 193 -2.14 12.46 21.07
N ASN A 194 -2.92 12.91 20.09
CA ASN A 194 -4.18 12.26 19.77
C ASN A 194 -3.88 10.98 18.98
N ARG A 195 -4.87 10.11 18.80
CA ARG A 195 -4.79 8.96 17.86
C ARG A 195 -3.66 7.94 18.11
N PHE A 196 -2.98 7.96 19.25
CA PHE A 196 -1.89 7.00 19.52
C PHE A 196 -2.36 5.54 19.38
N ARG A 197 -3.49 5.18 19.99
CA ARG A 197 -4.11 3.85 19.86
C ARG A 197 -4.46 3.52 18.41
N GLN A 198 -4.97 4.50 17.66
CA GLN A 198 -5.30 4.33 16.25
C GLN A 198 -4.06 4.01 15.40
N PHE A 199 -2.92 4.67 15.66
CA PHE A 199 -1.65 4.33 14.99
C PHE A 199 -1.11 2.95 15.40
N GLN A 200 -1.29 2.52 16.65
CA GLN A 200 -0.98 1.15 17.07
C GLN A 200 -1.84 0.11 16.34
N GLU A 201 -3.11 0.42 16.12
CA GLU A 201 -3.98 -0.43 15.30
C GLU A 201 -3.57 -0.44 13.84
N ILE A 202 -3.27 0.72 13.23
CA ILE A 202 -2.76 0.81 11.85
C ILE A 202 -1.50 -0.05 11.71
N TYR A 203 -0.56 0.07 12.64
CA TYR A 203 0.65 -0.76 12.69
C TYR A 203 0.31 -2.26 12.67
N LYS A 204 -0.59 -2.70 13.55
CA LYS A 204 -1.03 -4.10 13.62
C LYS A 204 -1.68 -4.58 12.32
N TYR A 205 -2.67 -3.86 11.81
CA TYR A 205 -3.41 -4.27 10.61
C TYR A 205 -2.56 -4.16 9.34
N SER A 206 -1.61 -3.22 9.30
CA SER A 206 -0.62 -3.12 8.22
C SER A 206 0.35 -4.30 8.23
N TYR A 207 0.78 -4.78 9.40
CA TYR A 207 1.57 -6.02 9.52
C TYR A 207 0.81 -7.25 9.04
N GLU A 208 -0.44 -7.42 9.47
CA GLU A 208 -1.28 -8.55 9.04
C GLU A 208 -1.58 -8.49 7.54
N LEU A 209 -1.80 -7.29 6.98
CA LEU A 209 -1.92 -7.11 5.53
C LEU A 209 -0.63 -7.51 4.80
N ALA A 210 0.56 -7.17 5.33
CA ALA A 210 1.83 -7.56 4.73
C ALA A 210 1.96 -9.09 4.61
N LYS A 211 1.62 -9.83 5.68
CA LYS A 211 1.60 -11.31 5.65
C LYS A 211 0.64 -11.88 4.61
N VAL A 212 -0.55 -11.29 4.48
CA VAL A 212 -1.53 -11.70 3.47
C VAL A 212 -0.97 -11.46 2.06
N LEU A 213 -0.32 -10.33 1.83
CA LEU A 213 0.27 -10.00 0.53
C LEU A 213 1.45 -10.93 0.19
N ASP A 214 2.30 -11.24 1.16
CA ASP A 214 3.40 -12.22 1.02
C ASP A 214 2.89 -13.60 0.60
N ALA A 215 1.84 -14.09 1.25
CA ALA A 215 1.20 -15.36 0.90
C ALA A 215 0.55 -15.37 -0.50
N ILE A 216 0.25 -14.20 -1.06
CA ILE A 216 -0.34 -14.05 -2.41
C ILE A 216 0.73 -13.91 -3.46
N THR A 217 1.81 -13.17 -3.17
CA THR A 217 2.95 -13.00 -4.06
C THR A 217 3.92 -14.18 -4.01
N GLU A 218 3.64 -15.19 -3.18
CA GLU A 218 4.53 -16.35 -2.94
C GLU A 218 5.94 -15.87 -2.52
N SER A 219 5.98 -14.76 -1.78
CA SER A 219 7.20 -14.15 -1.25
C SER A 219 7.21 -14.37 0.25
N GLU A 220 8.23 -15.01 0.81
CA GLU A 220 8.29 -15.25 2.25
C GLU A 220 9.06 -14.14 2.98
N GLY A 221 8.41 -13.54 3.99
CA GLY A 221 9.05 -12.69 4.99
C GLY A 221 9.70 -11.42 4.43
N THR A 222 9.10 -10.75 3.43
CA THR A 222 9.74 -9.56 2.84
C THR A 222 9.82 -8.41 3.84
N LEU A 223 8.76 -8.20 4.61
CA LEU A 223 8.74 -7.18 5.65
C LEU A 223 9.70 -7.51 6.80
N ASP A 224 9.69 -8.76 7.29
CA ASP A 224 10.58 -9.19 8.38
C ASP A 224 12.07 -9.14 7.95
N SER A 225 12.37 -9.53 6.70
CA SER A 225 13.71 -9.41 6.11
C SER A 225 14.17 -7.96 6.04
N ARG A 226 13.27 -7.06 5.62
CA ARG A 226 13.54 -5.63 5.53
C ARG A 226 13.80 -5.01 6.90
N LEU A 227 12.97 -5.30 7.89
CA LEU A 227 13.16 -4.85 9.27
C LEU A 227 14.52 -5.28 9.82
N SER A 228 14.91 -6.53 9.56
CA SER A 228 16.21 -7.08 9.98
C SER A 228 17.37 -6.36 9.29
N LYS A 229 17.27 -6.07 7.99
CA LYS A 229 18.30 -5.36 7.22
C LYS A 229 18.45 -3.90 7.63
N GLU A 230 17.34 -3.22 7.89
CA GLU A 230 17.32 -1.80 8.29
C GLU A 230 17.60 -1.60 9.78
N SER A 231 17.79 -2.69 10.55
CA SER A 231 18.04 -2.65 12.00
C SER A 231 17.00 -1.84 12.77
N LEU A 232 15.75 -1.87 12.31
CA LEU A 232 14.66 -1.11 12.91
C LEU A 232 14.02 -1.91 14.05
N PRO A 233 13.96 -1.36 15.28
CA PRO A 233 13.28 -2.03 16.38
C PRO A 233 11.77 -2.08 16.09
N LEU A 234 11.15 -3.23 16.37
CA LEU A 234 9.70 -3.34 16.32
C LEU A 234 9.09 -2.54 17.47
N PHE A 235 8.04 -1.79 17.18
CA PHE A 235 7.31 -1.08 18.23
C PHE A 235 6.86 -2.05 19.32
N GLY A 236 7.20 -1.73 20.58
CA GLY A 236 6.87 -2.55 21.74
C GLY A 236 7.93 -3.59 22.13
N THR A 237 9.00 -3.78 21.36
CA THR A 237 10.18 -4.52 21.84
C THR A 237 11.04 -3.59 22.69
N LYS A 238 11.24 -3.91 23.97
CA LYS A 238 12.20 -3.20 24.82
C LYS A 238 13.62 -3.49 24.33
N PHE A 239 14.46 -2.46 24.34
CA PHE A 239 15.92 -2.61 24.32
C PHE A 239 16.41 -3.25 25.61
#